data_AF-A0A7W8FWE3-F1
#
_entry.id   AF-A0A7W8FWE3-F1
#
_cell.length_a   1.000
_cell.length_b   1.000
_cell.length_c   1.000
_cell.angle_alpha   90.00
_cell.angle_beta   90.00
_cell.angle_gamma   90.00
#
_symmetry.space_group_name_H-M   'P 1'
#
loop_
_entity.id
_entity.type
_entity.pdbx_description
1 polymer ?
#
loop_
_entity_poly.entity_id
_entity_poly.type
_entity_poly.pdbx_seq_one_letter_code
_entity_poly.pdbx_strand_id
1 'polypeptide(L)'
;MTVGENIRRLRKARGMTLKQLGDEIGVSESYIRAYESGRRNPKPSSLQALADALGVNVEVLKNSEVNGISAMHSLFQMYRNFGGALFETKDDDGNDCVAIRFNSLMLMHSWFQRYQKYEEDIRKADKIKNVKERKEALEKAFVDQISLHPKNPD
;
A
#
# COMPACT_ATOMS: atom_id res chain seq x y z
N MET A 1 12.18 -1.29 -1.99
CA MET A 1 12.46 0.16 -2.00
C MET A 1 12.97 0.57 -0.62
N THR A 2 14.13 1.21 -0.50
CA THR A 2 14.71 1.61 0.81
C THR A 2 14.13 2.93 1.34
N VAL A 3 14.38 3.25 2.61
CA VAL A 3 14.03 4.56 3.21
C VAL A 3 14.61 5.72 2.41
N GLY A 4 15.88 5.60 1.99
CA GLY A 4 16.55 6.61 1.15
C GLY A 4 15.89 6.80 -0.21
N GLU A 5 15.53 5.71 -0.88
CA GLU A 5 14.80 5.76 -2.16
C GLU A 5 13.43 6.42 -2.01
N ASN A 6 12.75 6.18 -0.88
CA ASN A 6 11.43 6.73 -0.63
C ASN A 6 11.48 8.23 -0.29
N ILE A 7 12.49 8.67 0.48
CA ILE A 7 12.79 10.10 0.69
C ILE A 7 13.00 10.78 -0.68
N ARG A 8 13.84 10.18 -1.54
CA ARG A 8 14.11 10.70 -2.88
C ARG A 8 12.86 10.81 -3.75
N ARG A 9 12.01 9.78 -3.72
CA ARG A 9 10.76 9.74 -4.48
C ARG A 9 9.82 10.87 -4.04
N LEU A 10 9.59 11.03 -2.74
CA LEU A 10 8.70 12.04 -2.18
C LEU A 10 9.24 13.47 -2.37
N ARG A 11 10.55 13.67 -2.21
CA ARG A 11 11.18 14.97 -2.50
C ARG A 11 10.96 15.38 -3.95
N LYS A 12 11.20 14.47 -4.90
CA LYS A 12 10.98 14.73 -6.33
C LYS A 12 9.50 15.00 -6.64
N ALA A 13 8.58 14.25 -6.03
CA ALA A 13 7.14 14.47 -6.22
C ALA A 13 6.69 15.88 -5.77
N ARG A 14 7.40 16.48 -4.79
CA ARG A 14 7.18 17.86 -4.35
C ARG A 14 7.96 18.93 -5.13
N GLY A 15 8.71 18.54 -6.15
CA GLY A 15 9.56 19.47 -6.90
C GLY A 15 10.70 20.09 -6.07
N MET A 16 11.03 19.51 -4.92
CA MET A 16 12.08 20.03 -4.04
C MET A 16 13.46 19.61 -4.52
N THR A 17 14.42 20.53 -4.49
CA THR A 17 15.84 20.24 -4.62
C THR A 17 16.39 19.59 -3.34
N LEU A 18 17.54 18.92 -3.44
CA LEU A 18 18.24 18.38 -2.26
C LEU A 18 18.57 19.49 -1.25
N LYS A 19 18.93 20.67 -1.74
CA LYS A 19 19.25 21.84 -0.92
C LYS A 19 18.02 22.33 -0.17
N GLN A 20 16.89 22.50 -0.85
CA GLN A 20 15.64 22.94 -0.21
C GLN A 20 15.18 21.99 0.90
N LEU A 21 15.23 20.67 0.66
CA LEU A 21 14.88 19.70 1.71
C LEU A 21 15.88 19.74 2.88
N GLY A 22 17.17 19.97 2.59
CA GLY A 22 18.19 20.15 3.61
C GLY A 22 17.94 21.39 4.47
N ASP A 23 17.70 22.53 3.83
CA ASP A 23 17.41 23.80 4.47
C ASP A 23 16.17 23.70 5.38
N GLU A 24 15.13 22.98 4.93
CA GLU A 24 13.88 22.83 5.69
C GLU A 24 14.02 21.98 6.96
N ILE A 25 14.92 21.00 6.98
CA ILE A 25 15.17 20.16 8.17
C ILE A 25 16.47 20.52 8.91
N GLY A 26 17.16 21.59 8.50
CA GLY A 26 18.38 22.08 9.14
C GLY A 26 19.62 21.20 8.92
N VAL A 27 19.76 20.56 7.74
CA VAL A 27 20.95 19.76 7.38
C VAL A 27 21.51 20.14 6.01
N SER A 28 22.76 19.79 5.73
CA SER A 28 23.38 20.12 4.43
C SER A 28 22.83 19.28 3.28
N GLU A 29 22.92 19.80 2.04
CA GLU A 29 22.55 19.07 0.82
C GLU A 29 23.24 17.70 0.73
N SER A 30 24.53 17.65 1.04
CA SER A 30 25.33 16.41 1.06
C SER A 30 24.77 15.39 2.05
N TYR A 31 24.15 15.85 3.13
CA TYR A 31 23.53 15.01 4.15
C TYR A 31 22.24 14.36 3.63
N ILE A 32 21.38 15.14 2.97
CA ILE A 32 20.20 14.61 2.27
C ILE A 32 20.63 13.61 1.18
N ARG A 33 21.68 13.92 0.42
CA ARG A 33 22.23 13.00 -0.58
C ARG A 33 22.72 11.69 0.04
N ALA A 34 23.36 11.74 1.21
CA ALA A 34 23.78 10.55 1.94
C ALA A 34 22.59 9.72 2.43
N TYR A 35 21.49 10.35 2.83
CA TYR A 35 20.23 9.67 3.14
C TYR A 35 19.61 9.01 1.90
N GLU A 36 19.46 9.75 0.81
CA GLU A 36 18.82 9.24 -0.42
C GLU A 36 19.60 8.11 -1.10
N SER A 37 20.92 8.07 -0.91
CA SER A 37 21.79 7.02 -1.44
C SER A 37 21.94 5.82 -0.50
N GLY A 38 21.34 5.85 0.70
CA GLY A 38 21.47 4.80 1.71
C GLY A 38 22.86 4.72 2.38
N ARG A 39 23.79 5.62 2.04
CA ARG A 39 25.12 5.71 2.69
C ARG A 39 25.01 6.10 4.16
N ARG A 40 23.90 6.74 4.53
CA ARG A 40 23.58 7.10 5.91
C ARG A 40 22.11 6.78 6.18
N ASN A 41 21.84 6.19 7.35
CA ASN A 41 20.47 6.03 7.83
C ASN A 41 20.06 7.22 8.69
N PRO A 42 18.88 7.83 8.44
CA PRO A 42 18.35 8.88 9.29
C PRO A 42 17.94 8.32 10.66
N LYS A 43 18.29 9.06 11.73
CA LYS A 43 17.86 8.74 13.10
C LYS A 43 16.35 8.97 13.22
N PRO A 44 15.66 8.42 14.24
CA PRO A 44 14.22 8.63 14.43
C PRO A 44 13.80 10.11 14.41
N SER A 45 14.57 11.00 15.04
CA SER A 45 14.32 12.45 15.01
C SER A 45 14.44 13.05 13.61
N SER A 46 15.46 12.65 12.85
CA SER A 46 15.65 13.09 11.46
C SER A 46 14.57 12.53 10.53
N LEU A 47 14.10 11.30 10.77
CA LEU A 47 12.97 10.72 10.05
C LEU A 47 11.68 11.51 10.27
N GLN A 48 11.41 11.92 11.51
CA GLN A 48 10.25 12.76 11.79
C GLN A 48 10.35 14.12 11.08
N ALA A 49 11.48 14.81 11.19
CA ALA A 49 11.70 16.08 10.50
C ALA A 49 11.58 15.95 8.97
N LEU A 50 12.10 14.87 8.39
CA LEU A 50 11.93 14.56 6.97
C LEU A 50 10.45 14.34 6.62
N ALA A 51 9.69 13.66 7.47
CA ALA A 51 8.28 13.39 7.25
C ALA A 51 7.45 14.69 7.28
N ASP A 52 7.77 15.57 8.22
CA ASP A 52 7.11 16.87 8.39
C ASP A 52 7.40 17.79 7.19
N ALA A 53 8.67 17.94 6.80
CA ALA A 53 9.07 18.72 5.61
C ALA A 53 8.50 18.14 4.31
N LEU A 54 8.44 16.81 4.23
CA LEU A 54 7.78 16.09 3.16
C LEU A 54 6.31 15.84 3.47
N GLY A 55 5.61 16.62 4.30
CA GLY A 55 4.17 16.53 4.57
C GLY A 55 3.54 15.13 4.47
N VAL A 56 4.16 14.12 5.09
CA VAL A 56 3.69 12.73 5.12
C VAL A 56 3.81 12.20 6.53
N ASN A 57 3.10 11.12 6.83
CA ASN A 57 3.33 10.39 8.07
C ASN A 57 4.72 9.70 8.03
N VAL A 58 5.44 9.69 9.15
CA VAL A 58 6.79 9.08 9.23
C VAL A 58 6.81 7.59 8.85
N GLU A 59 5.71 6.87 9.05
CA GLU A 59 5.55 5.47 8.63
C GLU A 59 5.56 5.34 7.10
N VAL A 60 5.15 6.39 6.37
CA VAL A 60 5.27 6.42 4.90
C VAL A 60 6.74 6.40 4.49
N LEU A 61 7.64 7.08 5.22
CA LEU A 61 9.09 7.05 4.93
C LEU A 61 9.72 5.69 5.25
N LYS A 62 9.27 5.07 6.34
CA LYS A 62 9.77 3.77 6.84
C LYS A 62 9.24 2.57 6.09
N ASN A 63 8.08 2.69 5.43
CA ASN A 63 7.48 1.61 4.65
C ASN A 63 8.25 1.34 3.36
N SER A 64 9.39 0.68 3.54
CA SER A 64 10.04 -0.13 2.52
C SER A 64 9.21 -1.39 2.30
N GLU A 65 8.27 -1.30 1.35
CA GLU A 65 7.39 -2.40 0.94
C GLU A 65 6.43 -2.86 2.04
N VAL A 66 5.23 -3.29 1.65
CA VAL A 66 4.39 -4.06 2.56
C VAL A 66 5.13 -5.38 2.80
N ASN A 67 5.93 -5.45 3.86
CA ASN A 67 6.44 -6.72 4.33
C ASN A 67 5.26 -7.52 4.90
N GLY A 68 5.28 -8.85 4.75
CA GLY A 68 4.17 -9.70 5.20
C GLY A 68 3.80 -9.47 6.66
N ILE A 69 4.76 -9.07 7.51
CA ILE A 69 4.55 -8.80 8.93
C ILE A 69 3.68 -7.55 9.15
N SER A 70 3.94 -6.44 8.47
CA SER A 70 3.15 -5.20 8.54
C SER A 70 1.74 -5.41 7.98
N ALA A 71 1.60 -6.20 6.91
CA ALA A 71 0.29 -6.60 6.39
C ALA A 71 -0.50 -7.39 7.44
N MET A 72 0.12 -8.38 8.07
CA MET A 72 -0.50 -9.18 9.12
C MET A 72 -0.85 -8.34 10.35
N HIS A 73 -0.03 -7.38 10.75
CA HIS A 73 -0.38 -6.45 11.83
C HIS A 73 -1.58 -5.58 11.48
N SER A 74 -1.68 -5.11 10.23
CA SER A 74 -2.81 -4.32 9.76
C SER A 74 -4.08 -5.17 9.74
N LEU A 75 -3.96 -6.42 9.29
CA LEU A 75 -5.02 -7.41 9.30
C LEU A 75 -5.52 -7.70 10.73
N PHE A 76 -4.62 -7.89 11.69
CA PHE A 76 -4.97 -8.09 13.10
C PHE A 76 -5.61 -6.85 13.73
N GLN A 77 -5.19 -5.65 13.35
CA GLN A 77 -5.86 -4.41 13.77
C GLN A 77 -7.30 -4.34 13.24
N MET A 78 -7.52 -4.71 11.98
CA MET A 78 -8.86 -4.77 11.41
C MET A 78 -9.75 -5.78 12.15
N TYR A 79 -9.24 -6.95 12.56
CA TYR A 79 -10.02 -7.91 13.35
C TYR A 79 -10.47 -7.36 14.69
N ARG A 80 -9.58 -6.65 15.40
CA ARG A 80 -9.92 -6.07 16.70
C ARG A 80 -10.98 -4.98 16.57
N ASN A 81 -10.90 -4.19 15.50
CA ASN A 81 -11.77 -3.03 15.33
C ASN A 81 -13.14 -3.39 14.72
N PHE A 82 -13.20 -4.36 13.81
CA PHE A 82 -14.42 -4.73 13.08
C PHE A 82 -15.03 -6.06 13.56
N GLY A 83 -14.46 -6.68 14.59
CA GLY A 83 -14.91 -7.96 15.13
C GLY A 83 -14.67 -9.10 14.13
N GLY A 84 -13.42 -9.54 14.00
CA GLY A 84 -13.07 -10.68 13.15
C GLY A 84 -12.46 -11.85 13.92
N ALA A 85 -12.44 -13.02 13.29
CA ALA A 85 -11.85 -14.23 13.83
C ALA A 85 -11.07 -14.99 12.75
N LEU A 86 -9.98 -15.62 13.16
CA LEU A 86 -9.22 -16.58 12.37
C LEU A 86 -9.60 -17.99 12.78
N PHE A 87 -9.74 -18.89 11.83
CA PHE A 87 -10.01 -20.30 12.09
C PHE A 87 -9.37 -21.16 11.00
N GLU A 88 -8.98 -22.37 11.38
CA GLU A 88 -8.48 -23.37 10.45
C GLU A 88 -9.64 -23.92 9.61
N THR A 89 -9.38 -24.16 8.33
CA THR A 89 -10.31 -24.79 7.40
C THR A 89 -9.54 -25.59 6.36
N LYS A 90 -10.25 -26.27 5.47
CA LYS A 90 -9.68 -26.88 4.27
C LYS A 90 -10.10 -26.13 3.02
N ASP A 91 -9.23 -26.08 2.02
CA ASP A 91 -9.57 -25.60 0.68
C ASP A 91 -10.32 -26.67 -0.13
N ASP A 92 -10.68 -26.36 -1.37
CA ASP A 92 -11.40 -27.26 -2.29
C ASP A 92 -10.63 -28.56 -2.59
N ASP A 93 -9.30 -28.55 -2.40
CA ASP A 93 -8.40 -29.69 -2.61
C ASP A 93 -8.10 -30.45 -1.31
N GLY A 94 -8.65 -30.01 -0.17
CA GLY A 94 -8.50 -30.66 1.15
C GLY A 94 -7.25 -30.24 1.94
N ASN A 95 -6.48 -29.27 1.45
CA ASN A 95 -5.28 -28.76 2.14
C ASN A 95 -5.67 -27.85 3.30
N ASP A 96 -4.88 -27.91 4.38
CA ASP A 96 -5.10 -27.04 5.55
C ASP A 96 -4.81 -25.57 5.20
N CYS A 97 -5.75 -24.70 5.52
CA CYS A 97 -5.62 -23.26 5.33
C CYS A 97 -6.28 -22.48 6.47
N VAL A 98 -6.05 -21.17 6.48
CA VAL A 98 -6.62 -20.25 7.49
C VAL A 98 -7.66 -19.38 6.83
N ALA A 99 -8.88 -19.43 7.33
CA ALA A 99 -9.96 -18.56 6.92
C ALA A 99 -10.14 -17.38 7.88
N ILE A 100 -10.66 -16.31 7.30
CA ILE A 100 -10.89 -15.04 7.96
C ILE A 100 -12.40 -14.78 7.97
N ARG A 101 -12.98 -14.58 9.16
CA ARG A 101 -14.39 -14.18 9.32
C ARG A 101 -14.49 -12.78 9.89
N PHE A 102 -15.46 -12.00 9.43
CA PHE A 102 -15.87 -10.72 10.02
C PHE A 102 -17.30 -10.82 10.57
N ASN A 103 -17.61 -10.12 11.66
CA ASN A 103 -18.90 -10.21 12.35
C ASN A 103 -20.03 -9.43 11.66
N SER A 104 -19.70 -8.46 10.79
CA SER A 104 -20.69 -7.70 10.02
C SER A 104 -20.51 -7.92 8.52
N LEU A 105 -21.58 -8.37 7.87
CA LEU A 105 -21.61 -8.55 6.42
C LEU A 105 -21.70 -7.22 5.66
N MET A 106 -22.24 -6.14 6.24
CA MET A 106 -22.64 -4.96 5.46
C MET A 106 -21.48 -4.25 4.75
N LEU A 107 -20.38 -4.00 5.47
CA LEU A 107 -19.17 -3.41 4.86
C LEU A 107 -18.52 -4.42 3.90
N MET A 108 -18.31 -5.65 4.36
CA MET A 108 -17.58 -6.67 3.61
C MET A 108 -18.32 -7.16 2.36
N HIS A 109 -19.66 -7.13 2.33
CA HIS A 109 -20.46 -7.60 1.20
C HIS A 109 -20.23 -6.73 -0.04
N SER A 110 -20.16 -5.40 0.13
CA SER A 110 -19.87 -4.51 -0.99
C SER A 110 -18.47 -4.75 -1.57
N TRP A 111 -17.47 -4.97 -0.71
CA TRP A 111 -16.11 -5.28 -1.12
C TRP A 111 -16.01 -6.67 -1.77
N PHE A 112 -16.72 -7.65 -1.20
CA PHE A 112 -16.74 -9.03 -1.69
C PHE A 112 -17.35 -9.12 -3.09
N GLN A 113 -18.52 -8.53 -3.31
CA GLN A 113 -19.17 -8.50 -4.64
C GLN A 113 -18.27 -7.85 -5.70
N ARG A 114 -17.56 -6.77 -5.33
CA ARG A 114 -16.61 -6.10 -6.22
C ARG A 114 -15.42 -6.97 -6.55
N TYR A 115 -14.88 -7.65 -5.53
CA TYR A 115 -13.75 -8.54 -5.73
C TYR A 115 -14.13 -9.74 -6.62
N GLN A 116 -15.31 -10.33 -6.43
CA GLN A 116 -15.82 -11.37 -7.33
C GLN A 116 -15.94 -10.88 -8.77
N LYS A 117 -16.50 -9.69 -8.98
CA LYS A 117 -16.59 -9.09 -10.32
C LYS A 117 -15.20 -8.85 -10.93
N TYR A 118 -14.27 -8.32 -10.15
CA TYR A 118 -12.89 -8.12 -10.59
C TYR A 118 -12.25 -9.45 -11.04
N GLU A 119 -12.35 -10.50 -10.23
CA GLU A 119 -11.85 -11.84 -10.56
C GLU A 119 -12.46 -12.39 -11.87
N GLU A 120 -13.77 -12.20 -12.07
CA GLU A 120 -14.42 -12.56 -13.33
C GLU A 120 -13.87 -11.77 -14.53
N ASP A 121 -13.66 -10.47 -14.37
CA ASP A 121 -13.19 -9.60 -15.43
C ASP A 121 -11.71 -9.90 -15.78
N ILE A 122 -10.89 -10.25 -14.78
CA ILE A 122 -9.53 -10.80 -15.00
C ILE A 122 -9.61 -12.12 -15.77
N ARG A 123 -10.45 -13.07 -15.36
CA ARG A 123 -10.62 -14.35 -16.07
C ARG A 123 -11.10 -14.18 -17.52
N LYS A 124 -11.93 -13.17 -17.80
CA LYS A 124 -12.35 -12.84 -19.17
C LYS A 124 -11.19 -12.24 -19.95
N ALA A 125 -10.44 -11.32 -19.36
CA ALA A 125 -9.29 -10.70 -19.99
C ALA A 125 -8.20 -11.72 -20.34
N ASP A 126 -7.91 -12.67 -19.46
CA ASP A 126 -6.89 -13.71 -19.69
C ASP A 126 -7.21 -14.63 -20.88
N LYS A 127 -8.48 -14.73 -21.27
CA LYS A 127 -8.92 -15.47 -22.46
C LYS A 127 -8.71 -14.70 -23.77
N ILE A 128 -8.40 -13.41 -23.72
CA ILE A 128 -8.17 -12.56 -24.90
C ILE A 128 -6.80 -12.88 -25.50
N LYS A 129 -6.78 -13.33 -26.76
CA LYS A 129 -5.56 -13.68 -27.50
C LYS A 129 -4.75 -12.45 -27.93
N ASN A 130 -5.42 -11.35 -28.26
CA ASN A 130 -4.76 -10.10 -28.66
C ASN A 130 -4.14 -9.42 -27.43
N VAL A 131 -2.81 -9.26 -27.45
CA VAL A 131 -2.03 -8.71 -26.32
C VAL A 131 -2.45 -7.29 -25.96
N LYS A 132 -2.77 -6.45 -26.95
CA LYS A 132 -3.16 -5.06 -26.72
C LYS A 132 -4.54 -4.97 -26.07
N GLU A 133 -5.51 -5.68 -26.63
CA GLU A 133 -6.87 -5.74 -26.10
C GLU A 133 -6.92 -6.39 -24.71
N ARG A 134 -6.10 -7.43 -24.48
CA ARG A 134 -5.94 -8.04 -23.16
C ARG A 134 -5.43 -7.02 -22.14
N LYS A 135 -4.40 -6.25 -22.50
CA LYS A 135 -3.82 -5.23 -21.61
C LYS A 135 -4.85 -4.16 -21.27
N GLU A 136 -5.58 -3.66 -22.26
CA GLU A 136 -6.65 -2.67 -22.06
C GLU A 136 -7.77 -3.22 -21.16
N ALA A 137 -8.16 -4.49 -21.33
CA ALA A 137 -9.16 -5.14 -20.49
C ALA A 137 -8.69 -5.31 -19.03
N LEU A 138 -7.43 -5.69 -18.80
CA LEU A 138 -6.83 -5.80 -17.47
C LEU A 138 -6.73 -4.43 -16.78
N GLU A 139 -6.29 -3.39 -17.50
CA GLU A 139 -6.24 -2.02 -16.99
C GLU A 139 -7.63 -1.53 -16.60
N LYS A 140 -8.65 -1.81 -17.41
CA LYS A 140 -10.04 -1.47 -17.10
C LYS A 140 -10.54 -2.20 -15.84
N ALA A 141 -10.32 -3.51 -15.72
CA ALA A 141 -10.74 -4.28 -14.54
C ALA A 141 -10.13 -3.71 -13.25
N PHE A 142 -8.85 -3.33 -13.30
CA PHE A 142 -8.15 -2.70 -12.18
C PHE A 142 -8.71 -1.32 -11.83
N VAL A 143 -8.98 -0.48 -12.83
CA VAL A 143 -9.61 0.85 -12.62
C VAL A 143 -11.00 0.71 -12.00
N ASP A 144 -11.80 -0.24 -12.46
CA ASP A 144 -13.14 -0.49 -11.93
C ASP A 144 -13.09 -0.98 -10.46
N GLN A 145 -12.08 -1.77 -10.09
CA GLN A 145 -11.86 -2.20 -8.71
C GLN A 145 -11.57 -1.00 -7.78
N ILE A 146 -10.73 -0.05 -8.22
CA ILE A 146 -10.28 1.11 -7.41
C ILE A 146 -11.33 2.23 -7.36
N SER A 147 -12.01 2.49 -8.48
CA SER A 147 -12.90 3.65 -8.65
C SER A 147 -14.19 3.55 -7.84
N LEU A 148 -14.50 2.39 -7.28
CA LEU A 148 -15.71 2.15 -6.49
C LEU A 148 -15.60 2.64 -5.04
N HIS A 149 -14.79 3.66 -4.73
CA HIS A 149 -14.70 4.21 -3.37
C HIS A 149 -16.09 4.38 -2.74
N PRO A 150 -16.37 3.77 -1.57
CA PRO A 150 -17.56 4.14 -0.84
C PRO A 150 -17.44 5.64 -0.56
N LYS A 151 -18.43 6.44 -1.01
CA LYS A 151 -18.66 7.72 -0.33
C LYS A 151 -18.81 7.35 1.13
N ASN A 152 -18.00 7.94 2.01
CA ASN A 152 -18.18 7.76 3.45
C ASN A 152 -19.67 7.96 3.74
N PRO A 153 -20.36 7.00 4.36
CA PRO A 153 -21.65 7.30 4.92
C PRO A 153 -21.40 8.36 6.00
N ASP A 154 -22.04 9.52 5.84
CA ASP A 154 -22.14 10.55 6.88
C ASP A 154 -22.74 9.98 8.17
#